data_AF-A0A3B0RL65-F1
#
_entry.id   AF-A0A3B0RL65-F1
#
_cell.length_a   1.000
_cell.length_b   1.000
_cell.length_c   1.000
_cell.angle_alpha   90.00
_cell.angle_beta   90.00
_cell.angle_gamma   90.00
#
_symmetry.space_group_name_H-M   'P 1'
#
loop_
_entity.id
_entity.type
_entity.pdbx_description
1 polymer ?
#
loop_
_entity_poly.entity_id
_entity_poly.type
_entity_poly.pdbx_seq_one_letter_code
_entity_poly.pdbx_strand_id
1 'polypeptide(L)'
;MSRSLISIIFSVIFMITLIAPSVIIVIDNDADISFFYDTTEEEDKGSEKYKDLEVLFSEFNENEAYFVSNETESNLGYYFKKYPKPHLNLISPPPEQHIL
;
A
#
# COMPACT_ATOMS: atom_id res chain seq x y z
N MET A 1 35.05 -30.37 4.84
CA MET A 1 33.85 -29.83 5.53
C MET A 1 33.39 -28.45 5.04
N SER A 2 34.21 -27.67 4.32
CA SER A 2 33.81 -26.32 3.83
C SER A 2 32.71 -26.31 2.74
N ARG A 3 32.70 -27.31 1.84
CA ARG A 3 31.71 -27.39 0.75
C ARG A 3 30.27 -27.62 1.23
N SER A 4 30.08 -28.41 2.30
CA SER A 4 28.76 -28.61 2.89
C SER A 4 28.30 -27.39 3.68
N LEU A 5 29.24 -26.70 4.35
CA LEU A 5 28.95 -25.47 5.08
C LEU A 5 28.45 -24.35 4.15
N ILE A 6 29.06 -24.18 2.97
CA ILE A 6 28.57 -23.20 1.98
C ILE A 6 27.14 -23.54 1.54
N SER A 7 26.85 -24.82 1.34
CA SER A 7 25.53 -25.30 0.92
C SER A 7 24.47 -25.06 1.99
N ILE A 8 24.83 -25.26 3.26
CA ILE A 8 23.94 -24.99 4.40
C ILE A 8 23.66 -23.49 4.50
N ILE A 9 24.67 -22.63 4.34
CA ILE A 9 24.49 -21.17 4.38
C ILE A 9 23.51 -20.72 3.28
N PHE A 10 23.71 -21.16 2.04
CA PHE A 10 22.79 -20.83 0.94
C PHE A 10 21.38 -21.36 1.20
N SER A 11 21.24 -22.56 1.75
CA SER A 11 19.93 -23.13 2.09
C SER A 11 19.22 -22.34 3.20
N VAL A 12 19.96 -21.83 4.18
CA VAL A 12 19.41 -21.01 5.27
C VAL A 12 18.97 -19.65 4.73
N ILE A 13 19.79 -18.99 3.92
CA ILE A 13 19.44 -17.72 3.29
C ILE A 13 18.18 -17.88 2.45
N PHE A 14 18.10 -18.93 1.64
CA PHE A 14 16.93 -19.23 0.81
C PHE A 14 15.65 -19.44 1.65
N MET A 15 15.76 -20.16 2.77
CA MET A 15 14.62 -20.35 3.68
C MET A 15 14.17 -19.03 4.34
N ILE A 16 15.11 -18.18 4.76
CA ILE A 16 14.78 -16.88 5.34
C ILE A 16 14.06 -16.01 4.31
N THR A 17 14.55 -15.94 3.07
CA THR A 17 13.92 -15.12 2.02
C THR A 17 12.53 -15.62 1.63
N LEU A 18 12.28 -16.94 1.66
CA LEU A 18 10.96 -17.50 1.38
C LEU A 18 9.93 -17.17 2.45
N ILE A 19 10.35 -17.23 3.72
CA ILE A 19 9.43 -17.12 4.86
C ILE A 19 9.30 -15.66 5.34
N ALA A 20 10.24 -14.78 4.99
CA ALA A 20 10.28 -13.37 5.39
C ALA A 20 8.92 -12.64 5.26
N PRO A 21 8.26 -12.56 4.08
CA PRO A 21 6.99 -11.85 3.96
C PRO A 21 5.88 -12.47 4.82
N SER A 22 5.87 -13.79 4.98
CA SER A 22 4.88 -14.48 5.82
C SER A 22 5.06 -14.17 7.31
N VAL A 23 6.30 -14.09 7.78
CA VAL A 23 6.59 -13.75 9.19
C VAL A 23 6.27 -12.29 9.49
N ILE A 24 6.55 -11.39 8.55
CA ILE A 24 6.24 -9.96 8.70
C ILE A 24 4.73 -9.75 8.89
N ILE A 25 3.89 -10.37 8.05
CA ILE A 25 2.42 -10.30 8.17
C ILE A 25 1.92 -10.83 9.52
N VAL A 26 2.55 -11.88 10.06
CA VAL A 26 2.13 -12.50 11.32
C VAL A 26 2.48 -11.63 12.53
N ILE A 27 3.58 -10.88 12.46
CA ILE A 27 4.04 -10.01 13.55
C ILE A 27 3.29 -8.68 13.53
N ASP A 28 3.09 -8.13 12.34
CA ASP A 28 2.47 -6.84 12.13
C ASP A 28 1.48 -6.89 10.96
N ASN A 29 0.20 -6.67 11.27
CA ASN A 29 -0.88 -6.74 10.29
C ASN A 29 -0.93 -5.51 9.36
N ASP A 30 -0.20 -4.44 9.69
CA ASP A 30 -0.16 -3.19 8.90
C ASP A 30 1.17 -3.00 8.16
N ALA A 31 2.12 -3.92 8.33
CA ALA A 31 3.41 -3.85 7.65
C ALA A 31 3.24 -3.98 6.13
N ASP A 32 3.76 -2.99 5.39
CA ASP A 32 3.74 -2.99 3.93
C ASP A 32 4.76 -3.98 3.35
N ILE A 33 4.24 -5.05 2.74
CA ILE A 33 5.01 -6.12 2.08
C ILE A 33 5.07 -5.98 0.56
N SER A 34 4.49 -4.93 -0.02
CA SER A 34 4.40 -4.72 -1.47
C SER A 34 5.77 -4.75 -2.15
N PHE A 35 6.80 -4.21 -1.48
CA PHE A 35 8.19 -4.22 -1.93
C PHE A 35 8.76 -5.64 -2.16
N PHE A 36 8.38 -6.62 -1.32
CA PHE A 36 8.84 -8.01 -1.49
C PHE A 36 8.22 -8.68 -2.72
N TYR A 37 7.05 -8.23 -3.18
CA TYR A 37 6.40 -8.75 -4.38
C TYR A 37 6.84 -8.00 -5.65
N ASP A 38 7.04 -6.68 -5.58
CA ASP A 38 7.46 -5.85 -6.73
C ASP A 38 8.91 -6.12 -7.20
N THR A 39 9.74 -6.71 -6.33
CA THR A 39 11.09 -7.20 -6.67
C THR A 39 11.08 -8.54 -7.40
N THR A 40 10.00 -9.31 -7.35
CA THR A 40 9.89 -10.60 -8.06
C THR A 40 9.32 -10.49 -9.48
N GLU A 41 8.68 -9.36 -9.80
CA GLU A 41 8.16 -9.02 -11.13
C GLU A 41 9.24 -8.33 -11.99
N GLU A 42 10.42 -8.94 -12.10
CA GLU A 42 11.62 -8.31 -12.67
C GLU A 42 12.05 -8.93 -14.01
N GLU A 43 11.11 -9.47 -14.80
CA GLU A 43 11.34 -9.79 -16.23
C GLU A 43 10.92 -8.67 -17.19
N ASP A 44 10.15 -7.64 -16.77
CA ASP A 44 9.54 -6.67 -17.71
C ASP A 44 9.84 -5.16 -17.48
N LYS A 45 10.59 -4.76 -16.45
CA LYS A 45 10.87 -3.33 -16.18
C LYS A 45 12.32 -2.99 -16.52
N GLY A 46 12.56 -2.71 -17.80
CA GLY A 46 13.86 -2.26 -18.31
C GLY A 46 14.41 -1.03 -17.58
N SER A 47 15.67 -1.11 -17.14
CA SER A 47 16.63 -0.02 -16.84
C SER A 47 16.20 1.28 -16.10
N GLU A 48 14.99 1.38 -15.55
CA GLU A 48 14.46 2.65 -15.02
C GLU A 48 14.43 2.70 -13.48
N LYS A 49 14.54 1.56 -12.78
CA LYS A 49 14.43 1.47 -11.31
C LYS A 49 15.56 2.17 -10.51
N TYR A 50 16.69 2.50 -11.14
CA TYR A 50 17.83 3.11 -10.41
C TYR A 50 17.71 4.62 -10.17
N LYS A 51 16.75 5.31 -10.80
CA LYS A 51 16.58 6.77 -10.65
C LYS A 51 15.75 7.17 -9.42
N ASP A 52 14.83 6.32 -8.98
CA ASP A 52 13.94 6.63 -7.84
C ASP A 52 14.65 6.53 -6.47
N LEU A 53 15.76 5.78 -6.40
CA LEU A 53 16.58 5.69 -5.19
C LEU A 53 17.30 7.01 -4.83
N GLU A 54 17.63 7.85 -5.82
CA GLU A 54 18.25 9.16 -5.56
C GLU A 54 17.25 10.17 -4.98
N VAL A 55 15.95 10.01 -5.25
CA VAL A 55 14.89 10.92 -4.76
C VAL A 55 14.51 10.63 -3.30
N LEU A 56 14.62 9.37 -2.85
CA LEU A 56 14.27 8.97 -1.48
C LEU A 56 15.22 9.51 -0.39
N PHE A 57 16.40 10.02 -0.74
CA PHE A 57 17.33 10.61 0.23
C PHE A 57 17.19 12.13 0.41
N SER A 58 16.30 12.79 -0.35
CA SER A 58 16.07 14.21 -0.18
C SER A 58 14.99 14.43 0.89
N GLU A 59 15.45 14.72 2.10
CA GLU A 59 14.69 15.36 3.18
C GLU A 59 13.69 14.46 3.92
N PHE A 60 14.21 13.56 4.75
CA PHE A 60 13.53 13.18 6.00
C PHE A 60 13.46 14.43 6.90
N ASN A 61 12.53 15.33 6.62
CA ASN A 61 12.04 16.25 7.62
C ASN A 61 11.06 15.43 8.46
N GLU A 62 11.50 15.06 9.67
CA GLU A 62 10.72 14.41 10.72
C GLU A 62 9.54 15.31 11.13
N ASN A 63 8.56 15.46 10.25
CA ASN A 63 7.21 15.77 10.67
C ASN A 63 6.53 14.43 10.90
N GLU A 64 6.86 13.82 12.04
CA GLU A 64 6.06 12.75 12.63
C GLU A 64 4.66 13.32 12.83
N ALA A 65 3.83 13.24 11.79
CA ALA A 65 2.41 13.39 11.93
C ALA A 65 1.94 12.14 12.69
N TYR A 66 2.02 12.22 14.02
CA TYR A 66 1.37 11.28 14.92
C TYR A 66 -0.10 11.19 14.47
N PHE A 67 -0.44 10.15 13.73
CA PHE A 67 -1.82 9.74 13.59
C PHE A 67 -2.24 9.26 14.97
N VAL A 68 -2.77 10.20 15.75
CA VAL A 68 -3.51 9.86 16.96
C VAL A 68 -4.63 8.95 16.49
N SER A 69 -4.50 7.65 16.77
CA SER A 69 -5.57 6.67 16.62
C SER A 69 -6.65 7.06 17.62
N ASN A 70 -7.47 8.03 17.23
CA ASN A 70 -8.67 8.36 17.94
C ASN A 70 -9.58 7.16 17.70
N GLU A 71 -9.62 6.23 18.66
CA GLU A 71 -10.65 5.20 18.73
C GLU A 71 -11.99 5.91 18.97
N THR A 72 -12.52 6.52 17.91
CA THR A 72 -13.88 7.01 17.90
C THR A 72 -14.75 5.78 17.92
N GLU A 73 -15.48 5.56 19.02
CA GLU A 73 -16.58 4.60 19.04
C GLU A 73 -17.36 4.76 17.74
N SER A 74 -17.28 3.75 16.87
CA SER A 74 -17.87 3.83 15.56
C SER A 74 -19.38 3.79 15.72
N ASN A 75 -19.99 4.96 15.86
CA ASN A 75 -21.44 5.15 15.84
C ASN A 75 -21.95 5.00 14.39
N LEU A 76 -21.67 3.85 13.77
CA LEU A 76 -22.24 3.43 12.48
C LEU A 76 -23.70 3.05 12.72
N GLY A 77 -24.54 4.06 12.87
CA GLY A 77 -25.99 3.91 12.91
C GLY A 77 -26.53 3.62 11.52
N TYR A 78 -27.29 2.54 11.39
CA TYR A 78 -28.06 2.27 10.19
C TYR A 78 -29.23 3.26 10.08
N TYR A 79 -29.28 4.05 9.00
CA TYR A 79 -30.40 4.92 8.69
C TYR A 79 -31.09 4.48 7.41
N PHE A 80 -32.34 4.05 7.53
CA PHE A 80 -33.18 3.79 6.37
C PHE A 80 -33.60 5.10 5.71
N LYS A 81 -33.08 5.37 4.52
CA LYS A 81 -33.41 6.57 3.76
C LYS A 81 -34.83 6.47 3.19
N LYS A 82 -35.80 7.09 3.87
CA LYS A 82 -37.18 7.23 3.38
C LYS A 82 -37.26 8.43 2.42
N TYR A 83 -36.74 8.29 1.22
CA TYR A 83 -36.83 9.36 0.21
C TYR A 83 -38.24 9.39 -0.42
N PRO A 84 -38.82 10.59 -0.62
CA PRO A 84 -39.99 10.73 -1.46
C PRO A 84 -39.62 10.41 -2.92
N LYS A 85 -40.62 9.98 -3.72
CA LYS A 85 -40.39 9.72 -5.15
C LYS A 85 -39.83 10.97 -5.82
N PRO A 86 -38.68 10.90 -6.50
CA PRO A 86 -38.13 12.04 -7.20
C PRO A 86 -39.06 12.47 -8.32
N HIS A 87 -39.21 13.77 -8.52
CA HIS A 87 -39.94 14.32 -9.66
C HIS A 87 -39.12 14.12 -10.93
N LEU A 88 -39.32 12.99 -11.61
CA LEU A 88 -38.62 12.59 -12.85
C LEU A 88 -38.71 13.61 -13.98
N ASN A 89 -39.66 14.55 -13.89
CA ASN A 89 -39.87 15.59 -14.89
C ASN A 89 -39.10 16.89 -14.60
N LEU A 90 -38.36 16.98 -13.49
CA LEU A 90 -37.41 18.06 -13.25
C LEU A 90 -36.05 17.65 -13.83
N ILE A 91 -35.88 17.90 -15.13
CA ILE A 91 -34.59 17.80 -15.80
C ILE A 91 -33.91 19.15 -15.59
N SER A 92 -32.91 19.22 -14.71
CA SER A 92 -32.08 20.42 -14.60
C SER A 92 -31.24 20.54 -15.88
N PRO A 93 -31.19 21.72 -16.52
CA PRO A 93 -30.29 21.91 -17.64
C PRO A 93 -28.83 21.68 -17.19
N PRO A 94 -27.97 21.16 -18.09
CA PRO A 94 -26.55 21.04 -17.78
C PRO A 94 -25.98 22.44 -17.44
N PRO A 95 -25.01 22.52 -16.51
CA PRO A 95 -24.38 23.78 -16.15
C PRO A 95 -23.81 24.48 -17.38
N GLU A 96 -24.00 25.79 -17.49
CA GLU A 96 -23.38 26.59 -18.56
C GLU A 96 -21.86 26.51 -18.42
N GLN A 97 -21.20 25.94 -19.42
CA GLN A 97 -19.75 25.98 -19.52
C GLN A 97 -19.34 27.36 -20.01
N HIS A 98 -19.15 28.31 -19.09
CA HIS A 98 -18.45 29.54 -19.39
C HIS A 98 -16.96 29.22 -19.60
N ILE A 99 -16.60 28.90 -20.84
CA ILE A 99 -15.20 28.89 -21.29
C ILE A 99 -14.89 30.30 -21.80
N LEU A 100 -14.34 31.13 -20.90
CA LEU A 100 -13.64 32.38 -21.21
C LEU A 100 -12.45 32.55 -20.24
#